data_AF-A0A356BV28-F1
#
_entry.id   AF-A0A356BV28-F1
#
_cell.length_a   1.000
_cell.length_b   1.000
_cell.length_c   1.000
_cell.angle_alpha   90.00
_cell.angle_beta   90.00
_cell.angle_gamma   90.00
#
_symmetry.space_group_name_H-M   'P 1'
#
loop_
_entity.id
_entity.type
_entity.pdbx_description
1 polymer ?
#
loop_
_entity_poly.entity_id
_entity_poly.type
_entity_poly.pdbx_seq_one_letter_code
_entity_poly.pdbx_strand_id
1 'polypeptide(L)'
;MKGVETVKIDEMQAGREMDALIAEKVMGWSHKEGLKYDYNGPCEWNMVLIPPTMSDEDYTYWVFPPKGVISKTFFLDKRYSTDIVAAWEVRAKIQELGFTAVNVTAAGEQPYCQFVKPIDEDSIEEHIAYADKDPLAICRASLKAILGSDEV
;
A
#
# COMPACT_ATOMS: atom_id res chain seq x y z
N MET A 1 14.50 4.79 24.74
CA MET A 1 13.44 4.75 23.71
C MET A 1 14.10 5.17 22.40
N LYS A 2 14.27 4.26 21.44
CA LYS A 2 14.72 4.67 20.09
C LYS A 2 13.57 5.47 19.49
N GLY A 3 13.84 6.69 19.02
CA GLY A 3 12.85 7.47 18.28
C GLY A 3 12.36 6.63 17.11
N VAL A 4 11.04 6.63 16.88
CA VAL A 4 10.49 6.09 15.64
C VAL A 4 10.99 7.04 14.55
N GLU A 5 11.87 6.57 13.67
CA GLU A 5 12.27 7.34 12.50
C GLU A 5 11.05 7.44 11.58
N THR A 6 10.50 8.65 11.46
CA THR A 6 9.46 8.94 10.47
C THR A 6 10.10 8.96 9.09
N VAL A 7 9.43 8.35 8.12
CA VAL A 7 9.92 8.26 6.74
C VAL A 7 9.07 9.17 5.87
N LYS A 8 9.72 10.03 5.08
CA LYS A 8 9.03 10.85 4.08
C LYS A 8 8.54 9.98 2.92
N ILE A 9 7.26 10.10 2.60
CA ILE A 9 6.60 9.32 1.55
C ILE A 9 7.26 9.53 0.18
N ASP A 10 7.69 10.75 -0.13
CA ASP A 10 8.38 11.07 -1.39
C ASP A 10 9.79 10.47 -1.51
N GLU A 11 10.37 10.01 -0.41
CA GLU A 11 11.68 9.36 -0.39
C GLU A 11 11.56 7.82 -0.44
N MET A 12 10.38 7.27 -0.10
CA MET A 12 10.12 5.83 -0.10
C MET A 12 10.26 5.23 -1.50
N GLN A 13 11.14 4.26 -1.65
CA GLN A 13 11.39 3.58 -2.93
C GLN A 13 10.25 2.62 -3.29
N ALA A 14 10.05 2.38 -4.59
CA ALA A 14 9.18 1.31 -5.06
C ALA A 14 9.69 -0.05 -4.57
N GLY A 15 8.78 -0.96 -4.22
CA GLY A 15 9.10 -2.29 -3.74
C GLY A 15 8.15 -2.79 -2.66
N ARG A 16 8.52 -3.90 -2.02
CA ARG A 16 7.64 -4.66 -1.11
C ARG A 16 7.20 -3.88 0.13
N GLU A 17 8.02 -2.94 0.60
CA GLU A 17 7.66 -2.11 1.76
C GLU A 17 6.59 -1.09 1.39
N MET A 18 6.77 -0.37 0.27
CA MET A 18 5.74 0.52 -0.30
C MET A 18 4.46 -0.26 -0.61
N ASP A 19 4.56 -1.41 -1.28
CA ASP A 19 3.39 -2.23 -1.63
C ASP A 19 2.62 -2.70 -0.40
N ALA A 20 3.32 -3.10 0.67
CA ALA A 20 2.71 -3.51 1.93
C ALA A 20 1.96 -2.36 2.61
N LEU A 21 2.55 -1.16 2.59
CA LEU A 21 1.94 0.04 3.17
C LEU A 21 0.69 0.45 2.38
N ILE A 22 0.73 0.36 1.04
CA ILE A 22 -0.45 0.56 0.19
C ILE A 22 -1.53 -0.47 0.49
N ALA A 23 -1.17 -1.75 0.59
CA ALA A 23 -2.11 -2.81 0.91
C ALA A 23 -2.83 -2.51 2.23
N GLU A 24 -2.07 -2.16 3.27
CA GLU A 24 -2.59 -1.86 4.60
C GLU A 24 -3.43 -0.59 4.63
N LYS A 25 -2.85 0.55 4.22
CA LYS A 25 -3.46 1.87 4.43
C LYS A 25 -4.52 2.22 3.40
N VAL A 26 -4.31 1.87 2.14
CA VAL A 26 -5.21 2.25 1.04
C VAL A 26 -6.20 1.14 0.73
N MET A 27 -5.72 -0.11 0.62
CA MET A 27 -6.55 -1.24 0.19
C MET A 27 -7.28 -1.93 1.34
N GLY A 28 -7.04 -1.51 2.59
CA GLY A 28 -7.72 -2.01 3.78
C GLY A 28 -7.33 -3.43 4.18
N TRP A 29 -6.12 -3.88 3.83
CA TRP A 29 -5.58 -5.16 4.31
C TRP A 29 -5.28 -5.06 5.80
N SER A 30 -5.43 -6.18 6.51
CA SER A 30 -5.23 -6.23 7.96
C SER A 30 -4.09 -7.18 8.33
N HIS A 31 -3.47 -6.91 9.47
CA HIS A 31 -2.47 -7.81 10.04
C HIS A 31 -3.14 -8.95 10.80
N LYS A 32 -2.69 -10.17 10.57
CA LYS A 32 -3.16 -11.37 11.27
C LYS A 32 -1.99 -12.19 11.79
N GLU A 33 -2.12 -12.71 13.01
CA GLU A 33 -1.08 -13.56 13.61
C GLU A 33 -0.88 -14.81 12.72
N GLY A 34 0.38 -15.09 12.39
CA GLY A 34 0.76 -16.30 11.65
C GLY A 34 0.44 -17.57 12.44
N LEU A 35 0.40 -18.72 11.77
CA LEU A 35 0.34 -19.99 12.48
C LEU A 35 1.59 -20.16 13.35
N LYS A 36 1.39 -20.67 14.57
CA LYS A 36 2.49 -20.98 15.51
C LYS A 36 3.15 -22.31 15.21
N TYR A 37 2.44 -23.21 14.52
CA TYR A 37 2.88 -24.56 14.20
C TYR A 37 2.37 -24.98 12.81
N ASP A 38 3.19 -25.71 12.07
CA ASP A 38 2.82 -26.44 10.85
C ASP A 38 3.07 -27.96 11.02
N TYR A 39 2.91 -28.74 9.95
CA TYR A 39 3.12 -30.20 9.96
C TYR A 39 4.55 -30.61 10.38
N ASN A 40 5.54 -29.74 10.17
CA ASN A 40 6.95 -30.01 10.41
C ASN A 40 7.47 -29.44 11.74
N GLY A 41 6.72 -28.59 12.44
CA GLY A 41 7.07 -28.06 13.77
C GLY A 41 6.63 -26.62 14.00
N PRO A 42 7.19 -25.91 14.99
CA PRO A 42 6.86 -24.52 15.25
C PRO A 42 7.30 -23.61 14.09
N CYS A 43 6.43 -22.67 13.71
CA CYS A 43 6.73 -21.64 12.73
C CYS A 43 7.24 -20.38 13.45
N GLU A 44 8.19 -19.67 12.87
CA GLU A 44 8.72 -18.41 13.41
C GLU A 44 7.82 -17.22 13.01
N TRP A 45 6.69 -16.98 13.69
CA TRP A 45 5.69 -15.99 13.24
C TRP A 45 5.33 -14.84 14.18
N ASN A 46 5.30 -13.63 13.59
CA ASN A 46 5.01 -12.31 14.16
C ASN A 46 4.14 -11.41 13.23
N MET A 47 3.07 -11.93 12.61
CA MET A 47 2.03 -11.23 11.79
C MET A 47 2.23 -11.18 10.25
N VAL A 48 1.19 -11.55 9.49
CA VAL A 48 1.04 -11.41 8.02
C VAL A 48 -0.01 -10.38 7.65
N LEU A 49 0.12 -9.72 6.48
CA LEU A 49 -0.96 -8.96 5.86
C LEU A 49 -1.90 -9.89 5.08
N ILE A 50 -3.20 -9.78 5.33
CA ILE A 50 -4.26 -10.52 4.63
C ILE A 50 -5.23 -9.56 3.92
N PRO A 51 -5.74 -9.92 2.74
CA PRO A 51 -6.71 -9.08 2.03
C PRO A 51 -8.07 -9.06 2.76
N PRO A 52 -8.86 -7.98 2.62
CA PRO A 52 -10.18 -7.88 3.25
C PRO A 52 -11.18 -8.93 2.75
N THR A 53 -10.89 -9.58 1.62
CA THR A 53 -11.72 -10.65 1.04
C THR A 53 -11.41 -12.03 1.62
N MET A 54 -10.35 -12.19 2.42
CA MET A 54 -9.97 -13.48 3.02
C MET A 54 -10.71 -13.68 4.34
N SER A 55 -11.50 -14.76 4.43
CA SER A 55 -12.16 -15.13 5.68
C SER A 55 -11.19 -15.79 6.66
N ASP A 56 -11.59 -15.84 7.93
CA ASP A 56 -10.81 -16.55 8.95
C ASP A 56 -10.72 -18.05 8.66
N GLU A 57 -11.78 -18.62 8.13
CA GLU A 57 -11.83 -20.02 7.74
C GLU A 57 -10.87 -20.30 6.58
N ASP A 58 -10.91 -19.50 5.50
CA ASP A 58 -9.97 -19.62 4.38
C ASP A 58 -8.52 -19.54 4.86
N TYR A 59 -8.21 -18.57 5.72
CA TYR A 59 -6.90 -18.40 6.31
C TYR A 59 -6.43 -19.65 7.07
N THR A 60 -7.31 -20.31 7.83
CA THR A 60 -6.92 -21.51 8.59
C THR A 60 -6.66 -22.74 7.72
N TYR A 61 -7.28 -22.83 6.54
CA TYR A 61 -7.05 -23.94 5.62
C TYR A 61 -5.79 -23.79 4.76
N TRP A 62 -5.13 -22.63 4.78
CA TRP A 62 -3.88 -22.45 4.07
C TRP A 62 -2.76 -23.30 4.69
N VAL A 63 -2.22 -24.22 3.89
CA VAL A 63 -1.00 -24.96 4.25
C VAL A 63 0.18 -24.03 4.05
N PHE A 64 0.68 -23.45 5.13
CA PHE A 64 1.89 -22.63 5.11
C PHE A 64 3.11 -23.49 4.74
N PRO A 65 4.14 -22.88 4.11
CA PRO A 65 5.36 -23.60 3.75
C PRO A 65 5.95 -24.27 5.00
N PRO A 66 6.35 -25.55 4.92
CA PRO A 66 6.45 -26.43 6.07
C PRO A 66 7.77 -26.29 6.86
N LYS A 67 8.16 -25.05 7.21
CA LYS A 67 9.28 -24.57 8.06
C LYS A 67 9.90 -23.34 7.42
N GLY A 68 9.48 -22.16 7.86
CA GLY A 68 10.15 -20.92 7.48
C GLY A 68 9.50 -19.68 8.05
N VAL A 69 10.26 -18.58 8.01
CA VAL A 69 9.72 -17.23 8.15
C VAL A 69 8.91 -16.96 6.88
N ILE A 70 7.58 -17.01 6.97
CA ILE A 70 6.70 -16.45 5.93
C ILE A 70 7.01 -14.93 5.79
N SER A 71 6.65 -14.27 4.69
CA SER A 71 6.84 -12.82 4.63
C SER A 71 5.61 -12.12 5.22
N LYS A 72 5.75 -10.94 5.86
CA LYS A 72 4.58 -10.07 6.12
C LYS A 72 3.75 -9.85 4.86
N THR A 73 4.41 -9.92 3.69
CA THR A 73 3.82 -9.73 2.37
C THR A 73 3.46 -11.04 1.65
N PHE A 74 3.35 -12.17 2.37
CA PHE A 74 3.14 -13.50 1.78
C PHE A 74 1.93 -13.57 0.85
N PHE A 75 0.78 -13.02 1.27
CA PHE A 75 -0.43 -12.99 0.47
C PHE A 75 -0.47 -11.84 -0.54
N LEU A 76 0.48 -10.90 -0.48
CA LEU A 76 0.51 -9.72 -1.32
C LEU A 76 1.15 -10.04 -2.67
N ASP A 77 0.40 -10.65 -3.58
CA ASP A 77 0.91 -10.93 -4.93
C ASP A 77 1.12 -9.63 -5.74
N LYS A 78 0.19 -8.67 -5.59
CA LYS A 78 0.22 -7.39 -6.31
C LYS A 78 1.47 -6.56 -6.01
N ARG A 79 1.95 -5.88 -7.05
CA ARG A 79 3.15 -5.02 -7.04
C ARG A 79 2.76 -3.57 -7.33
N TYR A 80 1.95 -3.00 -6.44
CA TYR A 80 1.31 -1.69 -6.61
C TYR A 80 2.27 -0.58 -7.07
N SER A 81 3.47 -0.52 -6.50
CA SER A 81 4.45 0.54 -6.77
C SER A 81 5.29 0.34 -8.03
N THR A 82 5.16 -0.79 -8.72
CA THR A 82 5.95 -1.11 -9.93
C THR A 82 5.15 -1.59 -11.12
N ASP A 83 3.90 -2.05 -10.91
CA ASP A 83 2.97 -2.46 -11.96
C ASP A 83 1.84 -1.43 -12.08
N ILE A 84 1.72 -0.85 -13.28
CA ILE A 84 0.71 0.19 -13.56
C ILE A 84 -0.72 -0.32 -13.45
N VAL A 85 -0.97 -1.59 -13.79
CA VAL A 85 -2.33 -2.16 -13.68
C VAL A 85 -2.73 -2.27 -12.22
N ALA A 86 -1.84 -2.77 -11.37
CA ALA A 86 -2.05 -2.78 -9.92
C ALA A 86 -2.18 -1.36 -9.35
N ALA A 87 -1.37 -0.40 -9.80
CA ALA A 87 -1.47 0.99 -9.36
C ALA A 87 -2.82 1.64 -9.72
N TRP A 88 -3.43 1.28 -10.85
CA TRP A 88 -4.77 1.78 -11.19
C TRP A 88 -5.85 1.29 -10.22
N GLU A 89 -5.71 0.12 -9.61
CA GLU A 89 -6.63 -0.33 -8.55
C GLU A 89 -6.51 0.55 -7.31
N VAL A 90 -5.28 0.95 -6.94
CA VAL A 90 -5.04 1.90 -5.85
C VAL A 90 -5.69 3.24 -6.15
N ARG A 91 -5.50 3.76 -7.37
CA ARG A 91 -6.14 5.00 -7.83
C ARG A 91 -7.66 4.91 -7.75
N ALA A 92 -8.25 3.82 -8.26
CA ALA A 92 -9.69 3.62 -8.21
C ALA A 92 -10.19 3.62 -6.75
N LYS A 93 -9.43 3.02 -5.83
CA LYS A 93 -9.78 3.00 -4.42
C LYS A 93 -9.82 4.40 -3.80
N ILE A 94 -8.86 5.27 -4.13
CA ILE A 94 -8.86 6.67 -3.67
C ILE A 94 -10.03 7.45 -4.30
N GLN A 95 -10.39 7.17 -5.55
CA GLN A 95 -11.54 7.79 -6.21
C GLN A 95 -12.88 7.44 -5.54
N GLU A 96 -13.03 6.21 -5.02
CA GLU A 96 -14.20 5.82 -4.20
C GLU A 96 -14.37 6.69 -2.93
N LEU A 97 -13.30 7.31 -2.44
CA LEU A 97 -13.32 8.21 -1.27
C LEU A 97 -13.67 9.66 -1.62
N GLY A 98 -14.02 9.92 -2.89
CA GLY A 98 -14.45 11.22 -3.39
C GLY A 98 -13.33 12.10 -3.97
N PHE A 99 -12.12 11.56 -4.13
CA PHE A 99 -11.04 12.28 -4.80
C PHE A 99 -11.14 12.16 -6.32
N THR A 100 -10.83 13.24 -7.03
CA THR A 100 -10.55 13.23 -8.46
C THR A 100 -9.05 13.04 -8.67
N ALA A 101 -8.67 12.19 -9.62
CA ALA A 101 -7.28 11.82 -9.85
C ALA A 101 -6.78 12.34 -11.19
N VAL A 102 -5.74 13.17 -11.17
CA VAL A 102 -5.02 13.70 -12.33
C VAL A 102 -3.65 13.06 -12.39
N ASN A 103 -3.34 12.42 -13.51
CA ASN A 103 -2.02 11.83 -13.77
C ASN A 103 -1.44 12.52 -15.01
N VAL A 104 -0.23 13.04 -14.90
CA VAL A 104 0.46 13.69 -16.01
C VAL A 104 1.81 13.02 -16.21
N THR A 105 1.99 12.52 -17.42
CA THR A 105 3.23 11.92 -17.91
C THR A 105 3.56 12.60 -19.23
N ALA A 106 4.12 13.82 -19.17
CA ALA A 106 4.50 14.60 -20.34
C ALA A 106 5.96 14.33 -20.72
N ALA A 107 6.27 14.34 -22.02
CA ALA A 107 7.62 14.11 -22.50
C ALA A 107 8.58 15.21 -22.01
N GLY A 108 9.57 14.82 -21.20
CA GLY A 108 10.58 15.74 -20.64
C GLY A 108 10.25 16.30 -19.26
N GLU A 109 9.09 15.95 -18.68
CA GLU A 109 8.72 16.31 -17.30
C GLU A 109 8.74 15.07 -16.40
N GLN A 110 8.98 15.28 -15.10
CA GLN A 110 8.91 14.21 -14.12
C GLN A 110 7.44 13.77 -13.95
N PRO A 111 7.12 12.48 -14.08
CA PRO A 111 5.77 11.99 -13.86
C PRO A 111 5.24 12.33 -12.46
N TYR A 112 3.96 12.70 -12.40
CA TYR A 112 3.29 12.94 -11.13
C TYR A 112 1.85 12.45 -11.11
N CYS A 113 1.38 12.19 -9.90
CA CYS A 113 -0.03 11.92 -9.61
C CYS A 113 -0.53 12.94 -8.59
N GLN A 114 -1.75 13.40 -8.81
CA GLN A 114 -2.44 14.39 -7.98
C GLN A 114 -3.84 13.89 -7.68
N PHE A 115 -4.21 13.90 -6.40
CA PHE A 115 -5.58 13.68 -5.94
C PHE A 115 -6.14 14.97 -5.38
N VAL A 116 -7.34 15.36 -5.85
CA VAL A 116 -8.03 16.59 -5.43
C VAL A 116 -9.43 16.26 -4.95
N LYS A 117 -9.86 16.85 -3.84
CA LYS A 117 -11.22 16.72 -3.31
C LYS A 117 -11.74 18.10 -2.85
N PRO A 118 -12.90 18.55 -3.30
CA PRO A 118 -13.49 19.79 -2.78
C PRO A 118 -13.81 19.65 -1.29
N ILE A 119 -13.45 20.66 -0.50
CA ILE A 119 -13.83 20.76 0.91
C ILE A 119 -15.08 21.64 1.01
N ASP A 120 -15.06 22.82 0.38
CA ASP A 120 -16.17 23.76 0.24
C ASP A 120 -16.08 24.54 -1.10
N GLU A 121 -16.84 25.62 -1.24
CA GLU A 121 -16.91 26.42 -2.48
C GLU A 121 -15.56 27.06 -2.86
N ASP A 122 -14.70 27.35 -1.89
CA ASP A 122 -13.46 28.11 -2.09
C ASP A 122 -12.19 27.30 -1.77
N SER A 123 -12.31 26.07 -1.27
CA SER A 123 -11.17 25.26 -0.83
C SER A 123 -11.19 23.83 -1.36
N ILE A 124 -9.99 23.36 -1.70
CA ILE A 124 -9.71 22.00 -2.14
C ILE A 124 -8.68 21.36 -1.22
N GLU A 125 -8.87 20.07 -0.97
CA GLU A 125 -7.84 19.18 -0.46
C GLU A 125 -7.04 18.66 -1.65
N GLU A 126 -5.72 18.76 -1.59
CA GLU A 126 -4.83 18.38 -2.68
C GLU A 126 -3.64 17.58 -2.15
N HIS A 127 -3.36 16.46 -2.82
CA HIS A 127 -2.22 15.58 -2.52
C HIS A 127 -1.46 15.25 -3.79
N ILE A 128 -0.20 15.64 -3.86
CA ILE A 128 0.66 15.45 -5.04
C ILE A 128 1.88 14.62 -4.67
N ALA A 129 2.27 13.71 -5.57
CA ALA A 129 3.56 13.05 -5.50
C ALA A 129 4.20 12.88 -6.87
N TYR A 130 5.54 12.99 -6.87
CA TYR A 130 6.40 12.84 -8.04
C TYR A 130 7.18 11.53 -7.96
N ALA A 131 7.43 10.90 -9.11
CA ALA A 131 8.31 9.74 -9.20
C ALA A 131 8.81 9.53 -10.63
N ASP A 132 9.87 8.74 -10.76
CA ASP A 132 10.42 8.37 -12.08
C ASP A 132 9.50 7.45 -12.89
N LYS A 133 8.46 6.89 -12.26
CA LYS A 133 7.48 5.99 -12.88
C LYS A 133 6.08 6.25 -12.32
N ASP A 134 5.08 6.22 -13.19
CA ASP A 134 3.66 6.42 -12.84
C ASP A 134 3.17 5.57 -11.65
N PRO A 135 3.46 4.25 -11.54
CA PRO A 135 2.95 3.43 -10.44
C PRO A 135 3.40 3.93 -9.06
N LEU A 136 4.64 4.40 -8.96
CA LEU A 136 5.19 4.91 -7.71
C LEU A 136 4.60 6.29 -7.36
N ALA A 137 4.43 7.16 -8.35
CA ALA A 137 3.78 8.46 -8.15
C ALA A 137 2.34 8.28 -7.65
N ILE A 138 1.59 7.37 -8.26
CA ILE A 138 0.23 7.01 -7.81
C ILE A 138 0.24 6.53 -6.37
N CYS A 139 1.09 5.55 -6.03
CA CYS A 139 1.15 4.99 -4.67
C CYS A 139 1.47 6.05 -3.62
N ARG A 140 2.48 6.89 -3.86
CA ARG A 140 2.86 7.97 -2.93
C ARG A 140 1.73 8.98 -2.72
N ALA A 141 1.13 9.46 -3.81
CA ALA A 141 0.02 10.40 -3.72
C ALA A 141 -1.20 9.79 -3.00
N SER A 142 -1.47 8.50 -3.20
CA SER A 142 -2.52 7.77 -2.49
C SER A 142 -2.25 7.66 -0.99
N LEU A 143 -1.00 7.42 -0.56
CA LEU A 143 -0.65 7.39 0.86
C LEU A 143 -0.83 8.75 1.52
N LYS A 144 -0.36 9.82 0.86
CA LYS A 144 -0.56 11.19 1.34
C LYS A 144 -2.04 11.51 1.52
N ALA A 145 -2.87 11.15 0.53
CA ALA A 145 -4.31 11.36 0.58
C ALA A 145 -5.00 10.61 1.72
N ILE A 146 -4.58 9.39 2.04
CA ILE A 146 -5.16 8.62 3.16
C ILE A 146 -4.67 9.12 4.52
N LEU A 147 -3.41 9.50 4.62
CA LEU A 147 -2.78 9.85 5.90
C LEU A 147 -2.95 11.33 6.25
N GLY A 148 -3.24 12.19 5.27
CA GLY A 148 -3.23 13.65 5.45
C GLY A 148 -1.85 14.20 5.83
N SER A 149 -0.78 13.49 5.45
CA SER A 149 0.60 13.72 5.89
C SER A 149 1.59 13.31 4.79
N ASP A 150 2.76 13.95 4.75
CA ASP A 150 3.89 13.58 3.89
C ASP A 150 4.82 12.52 4.53
N GLU A 151 4.53 12.10 5.77
CA GLU A 151 5.35 11.18 6.56
C GLU A 151 4.56 9.98 7.08
N VAL A 152 5.25 8.83 7.22
CA VAL A 152 4.76 7.58 7.82
C VAL A 152 5.64 7.09 8.96
#